data_AF-A0A968V0T6-F1
#
_entry.id   AF-A0A968V0T6-F1
#
_cell.length_a   1.000
_cell.length_b   1.000
_cell.length_c   1.000
_cell.angle_alpha   90.00
_cell.angle_beta   90.00
_cell.angle_gamma   90.00
#
_symmetry.space_group_name_H-M   'P 1'
#
loop_
_entity.id
_entity.type
_entity.pdbx_description
1 polymer ?
#
loop_
_entity_poly.entity_id
_entity_poly.type
_entity_poly.pdbx_seq_one_letter_code
_entity_poly.pdbx_strand_id
1 'polypeptide(L)' 'MQKHFILFLLTLLTFGLKAQDDPSPVTKTFALKNVTIVQAPGKVMEQGTLIIKNGLIQAVEKHPYSF' A
#
# COMPACT_ATOMS: atom_id res chain seq x y z
N MET A 1 -18.82 -44.86 15.80
CA MET A 1 -19.47 -43.52 15.93
C MET A 1 -18.48 -42.37 16.09
N GLN A 2 -17.44 -42.49 16.93
CA GLN A 2 -16.53 -41.39 17.27
C GLN A 2 -15.72 -40.78 16.10
N LYS A 3 -15.42 -41.56 15.05
CA LYS A 3 -14.63 -41.10 13.89
C LYS A 3 -15.34 -40.02 13.07
N HIS A 4 -16.66 -40.12 12.92
CA HIS A 4 -17.47 -39.13 12.20
C HIS A 4 -17.59 -37.82 12.98
N PHE A 5 -17.56 -37.89 14.30
CA PHE A 5 -17.55 -36.71 15.17
C PHE A 5 -16.27 -35.89 15.00
N ILE A 6 -15.12 -36.55 14.88
CA ILE A 6 -13.82 -35.90 14.66
C ILE A 6 -13.77 -35.23 13.28
N LEU A 7 -14.27 -35.91 12.24
CA LEU A 7 -14.37 -35.33 10.89
C LEU A 7 -15.27 -34.08 10.87
N PHE A 8 -16.40 -34.13 11.57
CA PHE A 8 -17.32 -32.99 11.68
C PHE A 8 -16.68 -31.81 12.43
N LEU A 9 -15.95 -32.07 13.51
CA LEU A 9 -15.25 -31.03 14.26
C LEU A 9 -14.14 -30.35 13.43
N LEU A 10 -13.46 -31.10 12.55
CA LEU A 10 -12.40 -30.57 11.69
C LEU A 10 -12.93 -29.62 10.61
N THR A 11 -14.12 -29.89 10.05
CA THR A 11 -14.76 -29.00 9.06
C THR A 11 -15.31 -27.71 9.69
N LEU A 12 -15.75 -27.75 10.96
CA LEU A 12 -16.15 -26.55 11.68
C LEU A 12 -14.97 -25.59 11.94
N LEU A 13 -13.75 -26.10 12.06
CA LEU A 13 -12.56 -25.30 12.34
C LEU A 13 -12.18 -24.36 11.17
N THR A 14 -12.56 -24.69 9.93
CA THR A 14 -12.20 -23.90 8.74
C THR A 14 -13.21 -22.80 8.40
N PHE A 15 -14.39 -22.76 9.05
CA PHE A 15 -15.49 -21.83 8.72
C PHE A 15 -15.22 -20.35 8.99
N GLY A 16 -14.10 -20.00 9.62
CA GLY A 16 -13.72 -18.62 9.93
C GLY A 16 -12.40 -18.17 9.29
N LEU A 17 -11.76 -19.00 8.47
CA LEU A 17 -10.51 -18.64 7.82
C LEU A 17 -10.81 -17.63 6.70
N LYS A 18 -10.59 -16.35 7.00
CA LYS A 18 -10.55 -15.28 6.00
C LYS A 18 -9.31 -15.49 5.13
N ALA A 19 -9.52 -16.07 3.95
CA ALA A 19 -8.49 -16.12 2.92
C ALA A 19 -8.24 -14.70 2.41
N GLN A 20 -7.01 -14.22 2.66
CA GLN A 20 -6.33 -13.07 2.06
C GLN A 20 -7.12 -11.75 1.98
N ASP A 21 -6.66 -10.72 2.69
CA ASP A 21 -7.10 -9.35 2.42
C ASP A 21 -6.74 -8.99 0.97
N ASP A 22 -7.74 -8.68 0.16
CA ASP A 22 -7.53 -8.19 -1.20
C ASP A 22 -6.60 -6.97 -1.16
N PRO A 23 -5.60 -6.89 -2.07
CA PRO A 23 -4.75 -5.72 -2.14
C PRO A 23 -5.62 -4.48 -2.33
N SER A 24 -5.44 -3.48 -1.46
CA SER A 24 -6.19 -2.24 -1.54
C SER A 24 -6.17 -1.70 -2.98
N PRO A 25 -7.31 -1.25 -3.53
CA PRO A 25 -7.36 -0.75 -4.89
C PRO A 25 -6.28 0.31 -5.14
N VAL A 26 -5.47 0.12 -6.19
CA VAL A 26 -4.42 1.07 -6.59
C VAL A 26 -4.97 2.36 -7.21
N THR A 27 -6.29 2.56 -7.19
CA THR A 27 -6.98 3.77 -7.70
C THR A 27 -6.86 4.99 -6.79
N LYS A 28 -6.18 4.86 -5.65
CA LYS A 28 -5.99 5.96 -4.70
C LYS A 28 -5.03 7.01 -5.26
N THR A 29 -5.34 8.27 -4.96
CA THR A 29 -4.47 9.41 -5.26
C THR A 29 -3.78 9.83 -3.96
N PHE A 30 -2.46 9.93 -3.99
CA PHE A 30 -1.64 10.32 -2.85
C PHE A 30 -0.79 11.55 -3.21
N ALA A 31 -0.62 12.44 -2.25
CA ALA A 31 0.33 13.54 -2.32
C ALA A 31 1.30 13.41 -1.14
N LEU A 32 2.54 13.01 -1.42
CA LEU A 32 3.60 13.00 -0.42
C LEU A 32 4.22 14.40 -0.37
N LYS A 33 4.24 15.03 0.81
CA LYS A 33 4.75 16.39 1.01
C LYS A 33 6.02 16.36 1.83
N ASN A 34 6.87 17.37 1.64
CA ASN A 34 8.12 17.54 2.38
C ASN A 34 9.04 16.30 2.30
N VAL A 35 9.14 15.70 1.12
CA VAL A 35 9.98 14.51 0.88
C VAL A 35 11.28 14.88 0.17
N THR A 36 12.33 14.10 0.41
CA THR A 36 13.56 14.17 -0.38
C THR A 36 13.44 13.24 -1.59
N ILE A 37 13.60 13.79 -2.78
CA ILE A 37 13.41 13.09 -4.06
C ILE A 37 14.76 13.00 -4.77
N VAL A 38 15.25 11.78 -4.98
CA VAL A 38 16.48 11.49 -5.73
C VAL A 38 16.09 10.96 -7.10
N GLN A 39 16.22 11.78 -8.15
CA GLN A 39 15.84 11.38 -9.51
C GLN A 39 16.99 10.67 -10.24
N ALA A 40 18.22 11.08 -9.94
CA ALA A 40 19.45 10.53 -10.50
C ALA A 40 20.60 10.85 -9.53
N PRO A 41 21.76 10.17 -9.65
CA PRO A 41 22.97 10.57 -8.94
C PRO A 41 23.26 12.06 -9.15
N GLY A 42 23.44 12.82 -8.07
CA GLY A 42 23.68 14.27 -8.11
C GLY A 42 22.44 15.15 -8.37
N LYS A 43 21.28 14.57 -8.70
CA LYS A 43 20.01 15.29 -8.88
C LYS A 43 19.06 14.98 -7.72
N VAL A 44 19.29 15.68 -6.62
CA VAL A 44 18.52 15.59 -5.37
C VAL A 44 17.63 16.82 -5.23
N MET A 45 16.37 16.61 -4.85
CA MET A 45 15.41 17.66 -4.54
C MET A 45 14.92 17.47 -3.11
N GLU A 46 15.28 18.40 -2.23
CA GLU A 46 14.78 18.45 -0.87
C GLU A 46 13.45 19.21 -0.82
N GLN A 47 12.60 18.86 0.16
CA GLN A 47 11.29 19.48 0.40
C GLN A 47 10.37 19.41 -0.84
N GLY A 48 10.39 18.30 -1.57
CA GLY A 48 9.53 18.08 -2.72
C GLY A 48 8.09 17.66 -2.34
N THR A 49 7.19 17.80 -3.30
CA THR A 49 5.87 17.17 -3.33
C THR A 49 5.80 16.16 -4.47
N LEU A 50 5.37 14.92 -4.16
CA LEU A 50 5.18 13.83 -5.12
C LEU A 50 3.69 13.47 -5.22
N ILE A 51 3.12 13.59 -6.41
CA ILE A 51 1.73 13.20 -6.68
C ILE A 51 1.71 11.83 -7.35
N ILE A 52 1.08 10.87 -6.71
CA ILE A 52 0.88 9.51 -7.20
C ILE A 52 -0.61 9.31 -7.47
N LYS A 53 -0.96 8.91 -8.70
CA LYS A 53 -2.34 8.61 -9.09
C LYS A 53 -2.35 7.28 -9.82
N ASN A 54 -3.24 6.36 -9.41
CA ASN A 54 -3.37 5.05 -10.03
C ASN A 54 -2.06 4.24 -10.05
N GLY A 55 -1.23 4.40 -9.02
CA GLY A 55 0.10 3.78 -8.95
C GLY A 55 1.17 4.41 -9.84
N LEU A 56 0.87 5.50 -10.56
CA LEU A 56 1.82 6.23 -11.40
C LEU A 56 2.20 7.57 -10.79
N ILE A 57 3.46 7.95 -10.94
CA ILE A 57 3.94 9.30 -10.59
C ILE A 57 3.43 10.26 -11.67
N GLN A 58 2.56 11.19 -11.28
CA GLN A 58 2.01 12.19 -12.20
C GLN A 58 2.77 13.51 -12.17
N ALA A 59 3.29 13.91 -11.01
CA ALA A 59 4.01 15.17 -10.86
C ALA A 59 5.05 15.11 -9.75
N VAL A 60 6.14 15.84 -9.96
CA VAL A 60 7.24 16.07 -9.02
C VAL A 60 7.45 17.58 -8.95
N GLU A 61 7.17 18.18 -7.81
CA GLU A 61 7.23 19.63 -7.61
C GLU A 61 8.13 19.97 -6.42
N LYS A 62 8.83 21.11 -6.48
CA LYS A 62 9.58 21.65 -5.35
C LYS A 62 8.66 22.57 -4.55
N HIS A 63 8.63 22.45 -3.21
CA HIS A 63 7.93 23.46 -2.40
C HIS A 63 8.56 24.85 -2.62
N PRO A 64 7.76 25.90 -2.87
CA PRO A 64 8.28 27.24 -3.16
C PRO A 64 8.83 28.00 -1.95
N TYR A 65 8.79 27.44 -0.73
CA TYR A 65 9.23 28.11 0.50
C TYR A 65 10.29 27.27 1.23
N SER A 66 11.53 27.74 1.19
CA SER A 66 12.59 27.38 2.15
C SER A 66 12.62 28.51 3.18
N PHE A 67 12.25 28.22 4.42
CA PHE A 67 12.39 29.13 5.56
C PHE A 67 13.72 28.87 6.26
#